data_AF-A0A5C3QT87-F1
#
_entry.id   AF-A0A5C3QT87-F1
#
_cell.length_a   1.000
_cell.length_b   1.000
_cell.length_c   1.000
_cell.angle_alpha   90.00
_cell.angle_beta   90.00
_cell.angle_gamma   90.00
#
_symmetry.space_group_name_H-M   'P 1'
#
loop_
_entity.id
_entity.type
_entity.pdbx_description
1 polymer ?
#
loop_
_entity_poly.entity_id
_entity_poly.type
_entity_poly.pdbx_seq_one_letter_code
_entity_poly.pdbx_strand_id
1 'polypeptide(L)'
;MSGPVGSTSRQSNSQPVHTPPAPTTAPPVPSATNHRSSAPANNPNGVNGASHHHHHTTTSHSNHAHTTHNKVTKKKTESAVDPAQMYESLKNRIAALEEEEVIEEEEERAYAEEAQNSVRGMSETAIHSKYIELFAELKRMERDHAKEKQKLSKDKDAAKGQLTKANQTKTKMENLARELQKDNKRLREDGKRLAQCVEDAQEELLQMKNDISKRVDRAKLQDQKYRESPDIVVKVVCRYRAELFFKISRKMKLSKLFSTWTERMDPVIDPSQGAAKKGAGTQSKQQSFEPTAQYVFTHNGRSLEGDQTPEEVGMDDGDEILTIELMDLTEDVEEMEELPEIKRQKLKKEWAEDPQEARNTIEEIFDGVVRERLKDLLRQYELRERHFECVIRSKELELLLSRARAAEQKQLADNEKAKAEKQQEEHLRIKRELEELQTGQSMLIDKLIACCKEPNAERTQRLFASLREELEKRGNSKLTAAPVPAPTAAPPPVPAADGPVGG
;
A
#
# COMPACT_ATOMS: atom_id res chain seq x y z
N MET A 1 -18.92 42.51 -50.92
CA MET A 1 -19.17 41.94 -52.25
C MET A 1 -18.19 40.80 -52.46
N SER A 2 -18.73 39.64 -52.85
CA SER A 2 -18.07 38.56 -53.58
C SER A 2 -16.95 37.77 -52.88
N GLY A 3 -17.26 36.52 -52.52
CA GLY A 3 -16.30 35.40 -52.66
C GLY A 3 -16.02 35.11 -54.16
N PRO A 4 -15.46 33.94 -54.58
CA PRO A 4 -15.82 32.63 -54.03
C PRO A 4 -14.75 31.50 -54.18
N VAL A 5 -15.24 30.26 -53.98
CA VAL A 5 -14.89 28.93 -54.54
C VAL A 5 -13.66 28.15 -54.05
N GLY A 6 -13.95 26.92 -53.63
CA GLY A 6 -12.99 25.85 -53.34
C GLY A 6 -12.82 24.83 -54.46
N SER A 7 -12.05 23.78 -54.17
CA SER A 7 -11.97 22.57 -55.00
C SER A 7 -11.46 21.37 -54.19
N THR A 8 -12.11 20.23 -54.42
CA THR A 8 -11.92 18.89 -53.87
C THR A 8 -10.95 18.04 -54.73
N SER A 9 -10.21 17.12 -54.10
CA SER A 9 -9.69 15.85 -54.68
C SER A 9 -9.14 14.96 -53.55
N ARG A 10 -9.78 13.84 -53.21
CA ARG A 10 -9.68 12.46 -53.76
C ARG A 10 -8.41 11.67 -53.37
N GLN A 11 -8.65 10.74 -52.44
CA GLN A 11 -8.19 9.34 -52.35
C GLN A 11 -6.73 8.96 -52.68
N SER A 12 -6.06 8.36 -51.69
CA SER A 12 -5.40 7.06 -51.87
C SER A 12 -5.37 6.25 -50.57
N ASN A 13 -5.87 5.03 -50.71
CA ASN A 13 -6.01 3.94 -49.75
C ASN A 13 -4.68 3.17 -49.63
N SER A 14 -4.21 2.88 -48.41
CA SER A 14 -3.21 1.83 -48.17
C SER A 14 -3.39 1.23 -46.78
N GLN A 15 -3.83 -0.02 -46.76
CA GLN A 15 -3.90 -0.90 -45.59
C GLN A 15 -2.50 -1.22 -45.05
N PRO A 16 -2.32 -1.39 -43.72
CA PRO A 16 -1.20 -2.15 -43.18
C PRO A 16 -1.60 -3.63 -42.98
N VAL A 17 -0.75 -4.49 -43.52
CA VAL A 17 -0.79 -5.95 -43.41
C VAL A 17 -0.47 -6.38 -41.96
N HIS A 18 -1.28 -7.28 -41.42
CA HIS A 18 -1.04 -7.94 -40.14
C HIS A 18 0.05 -9.01 -40.27
N THR A 19 1.09 -8.93 -39.43
CA THR A 19 2.02 -10.04 -39.14
C THR A 19 1.87 -10.47 -37.68
N PRO A 20 1.83 -11.78 -37.36
CA PRO A 20 1.65 -12.28 -36.00
C PRO A 20 2.98 -12.35 -35.23
N PRO A 21 3.02 -12.12 -33.90
CA PRO A 21 4.19 -12.43 -33.09
C PRO A 21 4.16 -13.89 -32.60
N ALA A 22 5.31 -14.56 -32.74
CA ALA A 22 5.65 -15.87 -32.19
C ALA A 22 5.99 -15.80 -30.67
N PRO A 23 6.03 -16.95 -29.95
CA PRO A 23 6.07 -17.00 -28.49
C PRO A 23 7.50 -16.96 -27.92
N THR A 24 7.68 -16.24 -26.82
CA THR A 24 8.90 -16.12 -26.00
C THR A 24 8.45 -16.00 -24.54
N THR A 25 9.01 -16.59 -23.49
CA THR A 25 10.08 -17.56 -23.23
C THR A 25 9.86 -17.99 -21.77
N ALA A 26 10.22 -19.23 -21.40
CA ALA A 26 10.08 -19.79 -20.05
C ALA A 26 10.96 -19.07 -18.98
N PRO A 27 10.63 -19.17 -17.67
CA PRO A 27 11.37 -18.52 -16.58
C PRO A 27 12.61 -19.34 -16.15
N PRO A 28 13.67 -18.71 -15.58
CA PRO A 28 14.85 -19.42 -15.13
C PRO A 28 14.71 -19.99 -13.70
N VAL A 29 15.33 -21.14 -13.52
CA VAL A 29 15.47 -21.92 -12.27
C VAL A 29 16.59 -21.34 -11.40
N PRO A 30 16.45 -21.24 -10.06
CA PRO A 30 17.60 -20.97 -9.19
C PRO A 30 18.31 -22.27 -8.79
N SER A 31 19.62 -22.32 -9.05
CA SER A 31 20.50 -23.41 -8.60
C SER A 31 20.87 -23.25 -7.13
N ALA A 32 20.82 -24.38 -6.43
CA ALA A 32 21.24 -24.58 -5.06
C ALA A 32 22.76 -24.38 -4.87
N THR A 33 23.16 -23.89 -3.71
CA THR A 33 24.48 -24.21 -3.14
C THR A 33 24.34 -24.48 -1.65
N ASN A 34 24.78 -25.67 -1.29
CA ASN A 34 24.80 -26.27 0.03
C ASN A 34 25.93 -25.73 0.92
N HIS A 35 25.77 -26.05 2.22
CA HIS A 35 26.77 -26.15 3.30
C HIS A 35 27.04 -24.85 4.09
N ARG A 36 27.23 -24.87 5.41
CA ARG A 36 27.18 -25.89 6.48
C ARG A 36 27.20 -25.15 7.83
N SER A 37 26.71 -25.85 8.85
CA SER A 37 26.59 -25.48 10.25
C SER A 37 27.91 -25.52 11.04
N SER A 38 27.83 -24.99 12.29
CA SER A 38 28.53 -25.37 13.55
C SER A 38 29.87 -24.71 13.97
N ALA A 39 29.75 -23.75 14.91
CA ALA A 39 30.20 -23.80 16.33
C ALA A 39 31.72 -23.84 16.70
N PRO A 40 32.12 -23.76 18.00
CA PRO A 40 32.92 -22.65 18.57
C PRO A 40 34.28 -23.09 19.17
N ALA A 41 35.15 -22.17 19.58
CA ALA A 41 36.28 -22.49 20.48
C ALA A 41 36.83 -21.30 21.29
N ASN A 42 37.10 -21.63 22.57
CA ASN A 42 37.75 -20.88 23.64
C ASN A 42 39.24 -20.56 23.37
N ASN A 43 39.71 -19.43 23.93
CA ASN A 43 40.84 -19.18 24.87
C ASN A 43 42.02 -20.20 24.96
N PRO A 44 43.24 -19.91 25.52
CA PRO A 44 43.67 -18.76 26.35
C PRO A 44 45.18 -18.33 26.25
N ASN A 45 45.56 -17.36 27.10
CA ASN A 45 46.80 -17.23 27.90
C ASN A 45 48.18 -16.86 27.31
N GLY A 46 48.84 -15.92 28.02
CA GLY A 46 50.28 -15.97 28.33
C GLY A 46 51.14 -14.83 27.77
N VAL A 47 52.00 -14.06 28.46
CA VAL A 47 52.29 -13.71 29.87
C VAL A 47 53.69 -13.02 29.86
N ASN A 48 53.89 -12.01 30.72
CA ASN A 48 55.17 -11.39 31.19
C ASN A 48 55.98 -10.50 30.22
N GLY A 49 56.62 -9.40 30.64
CA GLY A 49 56.83 -8.79 31.97
C GLY A 49 57.43 -7.38 31.76
N ALA A 50 57.02 -6.38 32.54
CA ALA A 50 57.70 -5.87 33.74
C ALA A 50 58.73 -4.75 33.44
N SER A 51 58.45 -3.52 33.91
CA SER A 51 59.25 -2.85 34.97
C SER A 51 59.24 -1.30 34.87
N HIS A 52 58.66 -0.69 35.89
CA HIS A 52 59.06 0.50 36.67
C HIS A 52 59.23 1.93 36.08
N HIS A 53 58.36 2.80 36.62
CA HIS A 53 58.62 4.03 37.43
C HIS A 53 58.51 5.46 36.86
N HIS A 54 57.72 6.25 37.63
CA HIS A 54 57.73 7.69 37.92
C HIS A 54 57.41 8.69 36.79
N HIS A 55 56.81 9.87 36.98
CA HIS A 55 55.99 10.55 38.02
C HIS A 55 55.52 11.88 37.36
N HIS A 56 54.39 12.48 37.81
CA HIS A 56 53.99 13.91 37.62
C HIS A 56 53.47 14.27 36.20
N THR A 57 52.49 15.14 35.89
CA THR A 57 51.47 15.98 36.57
C THR A 57 50.51 16.48 35.46
N THR A 58 49.20 16.36 35.60
CA THR A 58 48.19 17.42 35.86
C THR A 58 48.04 18.55 34.83
N THR A 59 46.75 18.74 34.45
CA THR A 59 46.07 20.01 34.15
C THR A 59 45.81 20.41 32.69
N SER A 60 44.70 19.84 32.20
CA SER A 60 43.50 20.49 31.63
C SER A 60 43.49 21.91 31.02
N HIS A 61 42.95 21.95 29.78
CA HIS A 61 41.78 22.74 29.30
C HIS A 61 41.92 24.26 29.13
N SER A 62 41.67 24.75 27.89
CA SER A 62 40.57 25.70 27.62
C SER A 62 40.37 26.00 26.13
N ASN A 63 39.14 25.73 25.68
CA ASN A 63 38.28 26.46 24.73
C ASN A 63 38.82 27.61 23.85
N HIS A 64 38.42 27.62 22.57
CA HIS A 64 37.60 28.72 22.06
C HIS A 64 36.66 28.35 20.88
N ALA A 65 35.40 28.70 21.13
CA ALA A 65 34.28 29.15 20.31
C ALA A 65 34.24 29.02 18.76
N HIS A 66 33.04 28.59 18.35
CA HIS A 66 32.37 28.79 17.08
C HIS A 66 32.35 30.25 16.56
N THR A 67 32.41 30.41 15.23
CA THR A 67 31.68 31.45 14.50
C THR A 67 30.99 30.81 13.30
N THR A 68 29.72 31.17 13.09
CA THR A 68 28.84 30.69 12.01
C THR A 68 28.41 31.86 11.12
N HIS A 69 28.60 31.76 9.80
CA HIS A 69 27.51 31.91 8.80
C HIS A 69 27.93 31.64 7.32
N ASN A 70 27.24 30.66 6.70
CA ASN A 70 26.72 30.49 5.31
C ASN A 70 27.45 31.14 4.10
N LYS A 71 27.78 30.47 2.98
CA LYS A 71 26.88 29.85 1.97
C LYS A 71 27.67 29.03 0.90
N VAL A 72 27.11 27.88 0.51
CA VAL A 72 26.98 27.29 -0.86
C VAL A 72 28.22 26.79 -1.66
N THR A 73 28.33 25.45 -1.68
CA THR A 73 28.76 24.49 -2.75
C THR A 73 29.91 24.84 -3.72
N LYS A 74 30.95 23.98 -3.80
CA LYS A 74 31.26 23.07 -4.94
C LYS A 74 32.67 22.40 -4.77
N LYS A 75 32.68 21.06 -4.81
CA LYS A 75 33.74 20.17 -5.37
C LYS A 75 35.19 20.24 -4.79
N LYS A 76 35.49 19.25 -3.93
CA LYS A 76 36.75 18.47 -3.81
C LYS A 76 38.03 19.14 -4.33
N THR A 77 38.91 19.59 -3.44
CA THR A 77 40.36 19.29 -3.39
C THR A 77 40.88 19.79 -2.03
N GLU A 78 41.59 18.92 -1.32
CA GLU A 78 42.30 19.18 -0.07
C GLU A 78 43.38 20.25 -0.33
N SER A 79 43.16 21.50 0.10
CA SER A 79 44.16 22.55 -0.02
C SER A 79 45.15 22.41 1.13
N ALA A 80 46.40 22.08 0.81
CA ALA A 80 47.52 22.04 1.72
C ALA A 80 47.54 23.29 2.60
N VAL A 81 47.66 23.09 3.91
CA VAL A 81 47.90 24.18 4.88
C VAL A 81 49.16 24.91 4.43
N ASP A 82 49.05 26.22 4.19
CA ASP A 82 50.14 27.08 3.77
C ASP A 82 51.29 27.01 4.80
N PRO A 83 52.48 26.51 4.43
CA PRO A 83 53.61 26.41 5.34
C PRO A 83 53.95 27.74 6.01
N ALA A 84 53.75 28.88 5.33
CA ALA A 84 54.02 30.19 5.90
C ALA A 84 53.13 30.51 7.11
N GLN A 85 51.84 30.14 7.06
CA GLN A 85 50.92 30.32 8.19
C GLN A 85 51.26 29.39 9.37
N MET A 86 51.79 28.19 9.07
CA MET A 86 52.26 27.26 10.10
C MET A 86 53.52 27.79 10.79
N TYR A 87 54.46 28.36 10.03
CA TYR A 87 55.65 29.01 10.58
C TYR A 87 55.30 30.24 11.43
N GLU A 88 54.35 31.07 11.00
CA GLU A 88 53.90 32.23 11.78
C GLU A 88 53.21 31.81 13.08
N SER A 89 52.36 30.77 13.03
CA SER A 89 51.75 30.16 14.21
C SER A 89 52.80 29.58 15.17
N LEU A 90 53.82 28.91 14.64
CA LEU A 90 54.89 28.32 15.45
C LEU A 90 55.76 29.40 16.09
N LYS A 91 56.08 30.46 15.33
CA LYS A 91 56.82 31.62 15.82
C LYS A 91 56.07 32.36 16.94
N ASN A 92 54.76 32.57 16.79
CA ASN A 92 53.95 33.17 17.84
C ASN A 92 53.85 32.28 19.09
N ARG A 93 53.83 30.95 18.89
CA ARG A 93 53.87 30.00 20.02
C ARG A 93 55.22 30.02 20.74
N ILE A 94 56.32 30.14 20.00
CA ILE A 94 57.67 30.27 20.55
C ILE A 94 57.79 31.58 21.35
N ALA A 95 57.37 32.71 20.76
CA ALA A 95 57.40 34.00 21.43
C ALA A 95 56.58 34.01 22.73
N ALA A 96 55.40 33.37 22.73
CA ALA A 96 54.58 33.26 23.94
C ALA A 96 55.23 32.40 25.03
N LEU A 97 55.95 31.33 24.65
CA LEU A 97 56.66 30.47 25.62
C LEU A 97 57.90 31.16 26.20
N GLU A 98 58.63 31.93 25.39
CA GLU A 98 59.78 32.72 25.86
C GLU A 98 59.34 33.86 26.80
N GLU A 99 58.19 34.49 26.54
CA GLU A 99 57.61 35.50 27.43
C GLU A 99 57.12 34.88 28.75
N GLU A 100 56.49 33.70 28.70
CA GLU A 100 56.06 32.95 29.90
C GLU A 100 57.26 32.56 30.80
N GLU A 101 58.39 32.15 30.20
CA GLU A 101 59.63 31.82 30.93
C GLU A 101 60.24 33.05 31.62
N VAL A 102 60.23 34.22 30.96
CA VAL A 102 60.74 35.47 31.57
C VAL A 102 59.85 35.92 32.73
N ILE A 103 58.53 35.74 32.61
CA ILE A 103 57.58 36.07 33.69
C ILE A 103 57.78 35.12 34.88
N GLU A 104 57.98 33.82 34.66
CA GLU A 104 58.29 32.87 35.74
C GLU A 104 59.60 33.24 36.46
N GLU A 105 60.65 33.64 35.73
CA GLU A 105 61.92 34.06 36.33
C GLU A 105 61.79 35.37 37.14
N GLU A 106 60.98 36.32 36.65
CA GLU A 106 60.70 37.57 37.35
C GLU A 106 59.86 37.36 38.62
N GLU A 107 58.85 36.48 38.56
CA GLU A 107 58.05 36.08 39.72
C GLU A 107 58.90 35.33 40.77
N GLU A 108 59.76 34.40 40.36
CA GLU A 108 60.66 33.68 41.26
C GLU A 108 61.63 34.64 41.98
N ARG A 109 62.16 35.63 41.25
CA ARG A 109 63.03 36.67 41.82
C ARG A 109 62.29 37.57 42.81
N ALA A 110 61.04 37.94 42.51
CA ALA A 110 60.19 38.73 43.41
C ALA A 110 59.88 37.98 44.72
N TYR A 111 59.58 36.68 44.65
CA TYR A 111 59.36 35.86 45.85
C TYR A 111 60.59 35.77 46.74
N ALA A 112 61.78 35.62 46.15
CA ALA A 112 63.03 35.56 46.90
C ALA A 112 63.34 36.91 47.59
N GLU A 113 63.08 38.02 46.91
CA GLU A 113 63.25 39.36 47.46
C GLU A 113 62.25 39.64 48.59
N GLU A 114 60.98 39.28 48.43
CA GLU A 114 59.95 39.42 49.46
C GLU A 114 60.27 38.57 50.70
N ALA A 115 60.75 37.34 50.51
CA ALA A 115 61.17 36.46 51.60
C ALA A 115 62.32 37.09 52.42
N GLN A 116 63.34 37.63 51.75
CA GLN A 116 64.45 38.33 52.41
C GLN A 116 63.99 39.60 53.13
N ASN A 117 63.13 40.39 52.48
CA ASN A 117 62.64 41.64 53.06
C ASN A 117 61.76 41.40 54.28
N SER A 118 61.00 40.29 54.31
CA SER A 118 60.10 39.95 55.41
C SER A 118 60.82 39.49 56.70
N VAL A 119 62.09 39.10 56.60
CA VAL A 119 62.92 38.62 57.73
C VAL A 119 63.90 39.70 58.21
N ARG A 120 64.15 40.72 57.38
CA ARG A 120 65.10 41.80 57.65
C ARG A 120 64.71 42.61 58.89
N GLY A 121 65.57 42.63 59.91
CA GLY A 121 65.37 43.42 61.13
C GLY A 121 64.50 42.76 62.21
N MET A 122 64.06 41.51 62.03
CA MET A 122 63.36 40.74 63.06
C MET A 122 64.32 40.14 64.09
N SER A 123 63.88 40.00 65.35
CA SER A 123 64.63 39.27 66.38
C SER A 123 64.56 37.76 66.16
N GLU A 124 65.55 37.02 66.66
CA GLU A 124 65.68 35.57 66.46
C GLU A 124 64.43 34.77 66.89
N THR A 125 63.79 35.18 67.99
CA THR A 125 62.52 34.61 68.46
C THR A 125 61.36 34.87 67.49
N ALA A 126 61.28 36.07 66.89
CA ALA A 126 60.25 36.40 65.91
C ALA A 126 60.46 35.65 64.58
N ILE A 127 61.71 35.46 64.18
CA ILE A 127 62.09 34.65 63.02
C ILE A 127 61.68 33.19 63.23
N HIS A 128 61.92 32.63 64.42
CA HIS A 128 61.53 31.25 64.72
C HIS A 128 60.01 31.05 64.72
N SER A 129 59.24 31.98 65.31
CA SER A 129 57.77 31.95 65.25
C SER A 129 57.25 32.02 63.81
N LYS A 130 57.84 32.90 62.98
CA LYS A 130 57.49 33.03 61.56
C LYS A 130 57.82 31.78 60.76
N TYR A 131 58.93 31.11 61.05
CA TYR A 131 59.28 29.82 60.45
C TYR A 131 58.25 28.74 60.78
N ILE A 132 57.81 28.63 62.04
CA ILE A 132 56.79 27.66 62.45
C ILE A 132 55.45 27.94 61.74
N GLU A 133 55.07 29.21 61.64
CA GLU A 133 53.85 29.64 60.94
C GLU A 133 53.90 29.30 59.44
N LEU A 134 55.00 29.66 58.77
CA LEU A 134 55.21 29.32 57.35
C LEU A 134 55.25 27.81 57.11
N PHE A 135 55.85 27.04 58.02
CA PHE A 135 55.87 25.59 57.93
C PHE A 135 54.46 24.98 58.12
N ALA A 136 53.68 25.52 59.07
CA ALA A 136 52.29 25.10 59.28
C ALA A 136 51.41 25.44 58.07
N GLU A 137 51.62 26.62 57.47
CA GLU A 137 50.92 27.07 56.26
C GLU A 137 51.32 26.22 55.05
N LEU A 138 52.61 25.92 54.86
CA LEU A 138 53.08 24.98 53.84
C LEU A 138 52.40 23.62 53.98
N LYS A 139 52.32 23.07 55.20
CA LYS A 139 51.65 21.79 55.48
C LYS A 139 50.14 21.85 55.29
N ARG A 140 49.53 23.02 55.41
CA ARG A 140 48.11 23.26 55.11
C ARG A 140 47.89 23.29 53.60
N MET A 141 48.69 24.06 52.89
CA MET A 141 48.68 24.18 51.43
C MET A 141 48.93 22.81 50.76
N GLU A 142 49.89 22.00 51.23
CA GLU A 142 50.12 20.64 50.73
C GLU A 142 48.86 19.75 50.84
N ARG A 143 48.13 19.84 51.96
CA ARG A 143 46.88 19.09 52.16
C ARG A 143 45.76 19.59 51.26
N ASP A 144 45.65 20.89 51.08
CA ASP A 144 44.61 21.48 50.25
C ASP A 144 44.88 21.23 48.76
N HIS A 145 46.14 21.30 48.30
CA HIS A 145 46.56 20.90 46.95
C HIS A 145 46.29 19.41 46.67
N ALA A 146 46.49 18.53 47.67
CA ALA A 146 46.16 17.12 47.54
C ALA A 146 44.65 16.87 47.37
N LYS A 147 43.81 17.58 48.15
CA LYS A 147 42.34 17.53 47.99
C LYS A 147 41.90 18.08 46.65
N GLU A 148 42.48 19.19 46.21
CA GLU A 148 42.17 19.82 44.94
C GLU A 148 42.54 18.94 43.76
N LYS A 149 43.73 18.32 43.78
CA LYS A 149 44.15 17.32 42.79
C LYS A 149 43.18 16.13 42.73
N GLN A 150 42.71 15.65 43.88
CA GLN A 150 41.73 14.56 43.94
C GLN A 150 40.37 15.02 43.36
N LYS A 151 39.93 16.24 43.66
CA LYS A 151 38.71 16.84 43.11
C LYS A 151 38.81 16.97 41.59
N LEU A 152 39.91 17.52 41.07
CA LEU A 152 40.17 17.65 39.64
C LEU A 152 40.17 16.31 38.92
N SER A 153 40.73 15.26 39.53
CA SER A 153 40.68 13.91 38.95
C SER A 153 39.25 13.38 38.86
N LYS A 154 38.45 13.55 39.92
CA LYS A 154 37.03 13.13 39.93
C LYS A 154 36.21 13.89 38.90
N ASP A 155 36.41 15.21 38.81
CA ASP A 155 35.73 16.07 37.85
C ASP A 155 36.11 15.70 36.40
N LYS A 156 37.38 15.39 36.15
CA LYS A 156 37.86 14.89 34.84
C LYS A 156 37.20 13.56 34.47
N ASP A 157 37.11 12.61 35.40
CA ASP A 157 36.48 11.31 35.15
C ASP A 157 34.97 11.45 34.93
N ALA A 158 34.31 12.35 35.68
CA ALA A 158 32.91 12.70 35.48
C ALA A 158 32.66 13.35 34.12
N ALA A 159 33.50 14.31 33.71
CA ALA A 159 33.43 14.96 32.40
C ALA A 159 33.64 13.97 31.25
N LYS A 160 34.61 13.05 31.38
CA LYS A 160 34.84 11.97 30.40
C LYS A 160 33.63 11.04 30.29
N GLY A 161 32.99 10.72 31.41
CA GLY A 161 31.75 9.94 31.44
C GLY A 161 30.58 10.65 30.74
N GLN A 162 30.39 11.95 31.00
CA GLN A 162 29.38 12.76 30.32
C GLN A 162 29.64 12.87 28.82
N LEU A 163 30.90 13.10 28.41
CA LEU A 163 31.30 13.17 27.01
C LEU A 163 31.02 11.85 26.27
N THR A 164 31.29 10.72 26.91
CA THR A 164 31.01 9.39 26.34
C THR A 164 29.51 9.19 26.13
N LYS A 165 28.68 9.56 27.12
CA LYS A 165 27.21 9.50 26.99
C LYS A 165 26.70 10.44 25.91
N ALA A 166 27.22 11.67 25.84
CA ALA A 166 26.85 12.65 24.82
C ALA A 166 27.18 12.14 23.40
N ASN A 167 28.36 11.53 23.22
CA ASN A 167 28.77 10.93 21.95
C ASN A 167 27.86 9.75 21.55
N GLN A 168 27.50 8.88 22.49
CA GLN A 168 26.53 7.80 22.23
C GLN A 168 25.16 8.34 21.79
N THR A 169 24.65 9.37 22.47
CA THR A 169 23.38 10.01 22.10
C THR A 169 23.47 10.67 20.72
N LYS A 170 24.58 11.35 20.41
CA LYS A 170 24.84 11.94 19.09
C LYS A 170 24.78 10.88 17.99
N THR A 171 25.46 9.74 18.16
CA THR A 171 25.42 8.65 17.18
C THR A 171 24.00 8.10 16.99
N LYS A 172 23.22 7.95 18.07
CA LYS A 172 21.81 7.53 17.97
C LYS A 172 20.97 8.54 17.20
N MET A 173 21.14 9.84 17.46
CA MET A 173 20.43 10.89 16.72
C MET A 173 20.82 10.93 15.24
N GLU A 174 22.11 10.75 14.91
CA GLU A 174 22.57 10.69 13.52
C GLU A 174 21.98 9.49 12.78
N ASN A 175 21.90 8.33 13.43
CA ASN A 175 21.28 7.14 12.84
C ASN A 175 19.77 7.37 12.60
N LEU A 176 19.05 7.90 13.59
CA LEU A 176 17.63 8.21 13.47
C LEU A 176 17.39 9.25 12.35
N ALA A 177 18.24 10.26 12.23
CA ALA A 177 18.13 11.25 11.16
C ALA A 177 18.33 10.63 9.77
N ARG A 178 19.28 9.69 9.62
CA ARG A 178 19.49 8.97 8.35
C ARG A 178 18.32 8.05 8.02
N GLU A 179 17.74 7.39 9.02
CA GLU A 179 16.57 6.51 8.87
C GLU A 179 15.33 7.32 8.47
N LEU A 180 15.04 8.41 9.17
CA LEU A 180 13.97 9.34 8.82
C LEU A 180 14.13 9.93 7.40
N GLN A 181 15.36 10.19 6.95
CA GLN A 181 15.61 10.62 5.58
C GLN A 181 15.30 9.52 4.55
N LYS A 182 15.66 8.26 4.84
CA LYS A 182 15.33 7.12 3.98
C LYS A 182 13.81 6.90 3.92
N ASP A 183 13.13 6.94 5.05
CA ASP A 183 11.68 6.77 5.12
C ASP A 183 10.94 7.90 4.41
N ASN A 184 11.37 9.15 4.57
CA ASN A 184 10.81 10.26 3.80
C ASN A 184 11.02 10.12 2.29
N LYS A 185 12.15 9.55 1.85
CA LYS A 185 12.37 9.25 0.43
C LYS A 185 11.42 8.16 -0.04
N ARG A 186 11.30 7.08 0.73
CA ARG A 186 10.38 5.97 0.46
C ARG A 186 8.93 6.42 0.38
N LEU A 187 8.46 7.22 1.34
CA LEU A 187 7.10 7.76 1.35
C LEU A 187 6.80 8.62 0.12
N ARG A 188 7.77 9.39 -0.37
CA ARG A 188 7.61 10.14 -1.63
C ARG A 188 7.53 9.22 -2.85
N GLU A 189 8.33 8.17 -2.89
CA GLU A 189 8.30 7.17 -3.97
C GLU A 189 7.00 6.37 -3.95
N ASP A 190 6.54 5.94 -2.79
CA ASP A 190 5.27 5.23 -2.60
C ASP A 190 4.08 6.13 -2.94
N GLY A 191 4.11 7.41 -2.52
CA GLY A 191 3.11 8.40 -2.91
C GLY A 191 3.04 8.62 -4.43
N LYS A 192 4.19 8.64 -5.12
CA LYS A 192 4.23 8.71 -6.60
C LYS A 192 3.65 7.45 -7.24
N ARG A 193 4.00 6.25 -6.73
CA ARG A 193 3.46 4.97 -7.22
C ARG A 193 1.94 4.90 -7.04
N LEU A 194 1.44 5.34 -5.89
CA LEU A 194 0.01 5.34 -5.61
C LEU A 194 -0.74 6.33 -6.53
N ALA A 195 -0.19 7.52 -6.73
CA ALA A 195 -0.75 8.49 -7.67
C ALA A 195 -0.84 7.92 -9.10
N GLN A 196 0.22 7.26 -9.58
CA GLN A 196 0.21 6.59 -10.89
C GLN A 196 -0.85 5.48 -10.94
N CYS A 197 -0.93 4.63 -9.91
CA CYS A 197 -1.92 3.56 -9.85
C CYS A 197 -3.37 4.08 -9.88
N VAL A 198 -3.63 5.25 -9.27
CA VAL A 198 -4.94 5.90 -9.32
C VAL A 198 -5.23 6.46 -10.70
N GLU A 199 -4.23 7.07 -11.35
CA GLU A 199 -4.36 7.60 -12.72
C GLU A 199 -4.65 6.48 -13.72
N ASP A 200 -3.90 5.38 -13.66
CA ASP A 200 -4.11 4.18 -14.49
C ASP A 200 -5.53 3.61 -14.29
N ALA A 201 -5.98 3.48 -13.04
CA ALA A 201 -7.33 3.01 -12.73
C ALA A 201 -8.44 3.97 -13.24
N GLN A 202 -8.19 5.28 -13.20
CA GLN A 202 -9.12 6.26 -13.76
C GLN A 202 -9.19 6.17 -15.29
N GLU A 203 -8.07 5.93 -15.95
CA GLU A 203 -8.02 5.72 -17.40
C GLU A 203 -8.77 4.45 -17.81
N GLU A 204 -8.55 3.33 -17.11
CA GLU A 204 -9.28 2.08 -17.33
C GLU A 204 -10.79 2.26 -17.14
N LEU A 205 -11.21 2.94 -16.06
CA LEU A 205 -12.63 3.24 -15.83
C LEU A 205 -13.22 4.11 -16.94
N LEU A 206 -12.47 5.10 -17.43
CA LEU A 206 -12.89 5.95 -18.54
C LEU A 206 -13.05 5.13 -19.82
N GLN A 207 -12.12 4.20 -20.08
CA GLN A 207 -12.18 3.30 -21.22
C GLN A 207 -13.38 2.35 -21.12
N MET A 208 -13.60 1.71 -19.97
CA MET A 208 -14.77 0.86 -19.75
C MET A 208 -16.09 1.63 -19.90
N LYS A 209 -16.16 2.86 -19.37
CA LYS A 209 -17.33 3.73 -19.54
C LYS A 209 -17.60 4.03 -21.02
N ASN A 210 -16.56 4.33 -21.80
CA ASN A 210 -16.69 4.58 -23.23
C ASN A 210 -17.17 3.34 -23.98
N ASP A 211 -16.66 2.15 -23.62
CA ASP A 211 -17.09 0.89 -24.23
C ASP A 211 -18.52 0.52 -23.88
N ILE A 212 -18.95 0.73 -22.62
CA ILE A 212 -20.33 0.54 -22.20
C ILE A 212 -21.25 1.51 -22.95
N SER A 213 -20.88 2.80 -23.05
CA SER A 213 -21.67 3.79 -23.79
C SER A 213 -21.86 3.35 -25.25
N LYS A 214 -20.77 2.93 -25.91
CA LYS A 214 -20.84 2.41 -27.29
C LYS A 214 -21.76 1.18 -27.43
N ARG A 215 -21.80 0.29 -26.43
CA ARG A 215 -22.71 -0.87 -26.45
C ARG A 215 -24.16 -0.46 -26.25
N VAL A 216 -24.42 0.47 -25.33
CA VAL A 216 -25.76 1.03 -25.09
C VAL A 216 -26.28 1.73 -26.33
N ASP A 217 -25.46 2.52 -27.00
CA ASP A 217 -25.85 3.23 -28.22
C ASP A 217 -26.16 2.25 -29.37
N ARG A 218 -25.36 1.19 -29.52
CA ARG A 218 -25.66 0.11 -30.49
C ARG A 218 -26.98 -0.60 -30.18
N ALA A 219 -27.23 -0.93 -28.91
CA ALA A 219 -28.47 -1.59 -28.50
C ALA A 219 -29.70 -0.71 -28.74
N LYS A 220 -29.60 0.61 -28.47
CA LYS A 220 -30.67 1.56 -28.78
C LYS A 220 -30.95 1.65 -30.27
N LEU A 221 -29.90 1.70 -31.09
CA LEU A 221 -30.04 1.75 -32.55
C LEU A 221 -30.73 0.48 -33.09
N GLN A 222 -30.41 -0.67 -32.51
CA GLN A 222 -31.02 -1.95 -32.85
C GLN A 222 -32.50 -2.01 -32.40
N ASP A 223 -32.82 -1.58 -31.18
CA ASP A 223 -34.23 -1.50 -30.72
C ASP A 223 -35.05 -0.53 -31.58
N GLN A 224 -34.46 0.61 -31.98
CA GLN A 224 -35.11 1.54 -32.90
C GLN A 224 -35.41 0.90 -34.24
N LYS A 225 -34.43 0.20 -34.85
CA LYS A 225 -34.64 -0.56 -36.10
C LYS A 225 -35.81 -1.55 -35.98
N TYR A 226 -35.90 -2.28 -34.87
CA TYR A 226 -36.98 -3.23 -34.63
C TYR A 226 -38.34 -2.58 -34.32
N ARG A 227 -38.36 -1.36 -33.78
CA ARG A 227 -39.62 -0.60 -33.61
C ARG A 227 -40.16 -0.07 -34.92
N GLU A 228 -39.28 0.25 -35.87
CA GLU A 228 -39.65 0.80 -37.17
C GLU A 228 -40.06 -0.31 -38.17
N SER A 229 -39.68 -1.58 -37.93
CA SER A 229 -40.10 -2.71 -38.75
C SER A 229 -41.57 -3.11 -38.50
N PRO A 230 -42.45 -3.09 -39.51
CA PRO A 230 -43.87 -3.41 -39.34
C PRO A 230 -44.11 -4.91 -39.08
N ASP A 231 -45.22 -5.22 -38.40
CA ASP A 231 -45.73 -6.59 -38.26
C ASP A 231 -46.02 -7.21 -39.64
N ILE A 232 -45.86 -8.53 -39.74
CA ILE A 232 -46.13 -9.31 -40.96
C ILE A 232 -47.28 -10.27 -40.74
N VAL A 233 -47.94 -10.66 -41.82
CA VAL A 233 -48.91 -11.75 -41.84
C VAL A 233 -48.26 -12.96 -42.48
N VAL A 234 -48.21 -14.07 -41.75
CA VAL A 234 -47.72 -15.36 -42.27
C VAL A 234 -48.87 -16.36 -42.34
N LYS A 235 -48.82 -17.24 -43.32
CA LYS A 235 -49.79 -18.31 -43.54
C LYS A 235 -49.20 -19.63 -43.09
N VAL A 236 -49.78 -20.27 -42.07
CA VAL A 236 -49.36 -21.60 -41.61
C VAL A 236 -50.31 -22.65 -42.19
N VAL A 237 -49.77 -23.65 -42.87
CA VAL A 237 -50.51 -24.63 -43.68
C VAL A 237 -50.18 -26.04 -43.21
N CYS A 238 -51.20 -26.78 -42.78
CA CYS A 238 -51.16 -28.24 -42.70
C CYS A 238 -52.09 -28.81 -43.77
N ARG A 239 -51.49 -29.41 -44.80
CA ARG A 239 -52.11 -29.75 -46.10
C ARG A 239 -53.45 -30.49 -46.03
N TYR A 240 -53.68 -31.25 -44.95
CA TYR A 240 -54.87 -32.09 -44.79
C TYR A 240 -55.72 -31.71 -43.57
N ARG A 241 -55.37 -30.63 -42.84
CA ARG A 241 -56.05 -30.24 -41.60
C ARG A 241 -56.63 -28.83 -41.69
N ALA A 242 -55.77 -27.83 -41.85
CA ALA A 242 -56.18 -26.43 -41.85
C ALA A 242 -55.10 -25.51 -42.41
N GLU A 243 -55.52 -24.30 -42.78
CA GLU A 243 -54.64 -23.17 -43.09
C GLU A 243 -55.07 -21.97 -42.23
N LEU A 244 -54.14 -21.37 -41.49
CA LEU A 244 -54.42 -20.22 -40.63
C LEU A 244 -53.45 -19.08 -40.92
N PHE A 245 -53.96 -17.85 -40.82
CA PHE A 245 -53.16 -16.65 -40.97
C PHE A 245 -52.85 -16.05 -39.60
N PHE A 246 -51.60 -15.65 -39.41
CA PHE A 246 -51.15 -15.04 -38.16
C PHE A 246 -50.48 -13.71 -38.46
N LYS A 247 -51.04 -12.64 -37.89
CA LYS A 247 -50.32 -11.37 -37.79
C LYS A 247 -49.34 -11.46 -36.62
N ILE A 248 -48.05 -11.42 -36.93
CA ILE A 248 -46.99 -11.57 -35.96
C ILE A 248 -45.98 -10.43 -36.08
N SER A 249 -45.40 -10.07 -34.95
CA SER A 249 -44.30 -9.11 -34.94
C SER A 249 -43.02 -9.76 -35.43
N ARG A 250 -42.23 -9.07 -36.24
CA ARG A 250 -40.96 -9.57 -36.80
C ARG A 250 -39.93 -9.96 -35.72
N LYS A 251 -40.08 -9.44 -34.49
CA LYS A 251 -39.27 -9.77 -33.30
C LYS A 251 -39.84 -10.86 -32.39
N MET A 252 -41.05 -11.38 -32.69
CA MET A 252 -41.67 -12.39 -31.86
C MET A 252 -41.00 -13.74 -32.12
N LYS A 253 -40.61 -14.44 -31.06
CA LYS A 253 -40.11 -15.82 -31.19
C LYS A 253 -41.18 -16.72 -31.81
N LEU A 254 -40.79 -17.54 -32.77
CA LEU A 254 -41.66 -18.45 -33.51
C LEU A 254 -42.30 -19.51 -32.59
N SER A 255 -41.69 -19.85 -31.46
CA SER A 255 -42.29 -20.67 -30.40
C SER A 255 -43.70 -20.20 -30.03
N LYS A 256 -43.92 -18.89 -29.91
CA LYS A 256 -45.25 -18.36 -29.57
C LYS A 256 -46.26 -18.62 -30.69
N LEU A 257 -45.84 -18.48 -31.94
CA LEU A 257 -46.66 -18.83 -33.11
C LEU A 257 -46.99 -20.33 -33.12
N PHE A 258 -45.98 -21.19 -32.88
CA PHE A 258 -46.13 -22.64 -32.87
C PHE A 258 -47.05 -23.13 -31.76
N SER A 259 -46.93 -22.58 -30.55
CA SER A 259 -47.85 -22.89 -29.45
C SER A 259 -49.28 -22.48 -29.78
N THR A 260 -49.50 -21.29 -30.34
CA THR A 260 -50.84 -20.84 -30.75
C THR A 260 -51.42 -21.68 -31.90
N TRP A 261 -50.58 -22.14 -32.83
CA TRP A 261 -51.00 -23.10 -33.87
C TRP A 261 -51.42 -24.43 -33.24
N THR A 262 -50.56 -25.00 -32.39
CA THR A 262 -50.77 -26.31 -31.75
C THR A 262 -52.05 -26.30 -30.92
N GLU A 263 -52.27 -25.25 -30.11
CA GLU A 263 -53.48 -25.06 -29.30
C GLU A 263 -54.76 -25.04 -30.14
N ARG A 264 -54.72 -24.45 -31.35
CA ARG A 264 -55.89 -24.40 -32.25
C ARG A 264 -56.11 -25.70 -33.03
N MET A 265 -55.11 -26.57 -33.10
CA MET A 265 -55.19 -27.84 -33.79
C MET A 265 -55.58 -28.99 -32.86
N ASP A 266 -55.51 -28.83 -31.53
CA ASP A 266 -55.92 -29.86 -30.57
C ASP A 266 -57.46 -30.00 -30.52
N PRO A 267 -58.06 -31.19 -30.78
CA PRO A 267 -59.52 -31.34 -30.94
C PRO A 267 -60.36 -31.24 -29.65
N VAL A 268 -59.79 -30.89 -28.48
CA VAL A 268 -60.50 -30.96 -27.18
C VAL A 268 -61.27 -29.67 -26.79
N ILE A 269 -61.64 -28.79 -27.74
CA ILE A 269 -62.44 -27.60 -27.40
C ILE A 269 -63.70 -27.52 -28.25
N ASP A 270 -64.80 -28.00 -27.65
CA ASP A 270 -66.18 -27.68 -28.01
C ASP A 270 -66.45 -26.18 -27.71
N PRO A 271 -66.83 -25.34 -28.70
CA PRO A 271 -66.90 -23.88 -28.53
C PRO A 271 -68.21 -23.38 -27.88
N SER A 272 -68.86 -24.17 -27.03
CA SER A 272 -70.04 -23.73 -26.27
C SER A 272 -69.84 -23.84 -24.76
N GLN A 273 -69.15 -22.86 -24.17
CA GLN A 273 -69.52 -22.28 -22.87
C GLN A 273 -68.65 -21.07 -22.54
N GLY A 274 -69.27 -19.89 -22.63
CA GLY A 274 -68.74 -18.68 -22.04
C GLY A 274 -68.96 -18.63 -20.52
N ALA A 275 -68.19 -17.74 -19.90
CA ALA A 275 -68.35 -17.18 -18.55
C ALA A 275 -67.80 -18.00 -17.36
N ALA A 276 -66.60 -17.57 -16.95
CA ALA A 276 -66.19 -17.27 -15.57
C ALA A 276 -66.51 -18.28 -14.45
N LYS A 277 -65.44 -18.83 -13.84
CA LYS A 277 -65.26 -18.78 -12.38
C LYS A 277 -63.83 -19.09 -11.94
N LYS A 278 -63.28 -18.17 -11.14
CA LYS A 278 -62.15 -18.42 -10.23
C LYS A 278 -62.58 -19.45 -9.19
N GLY A 279 -61.72 -20.42 -8.90
CA GLY A 279 -61.85 -21.32 -7.76
C GLY A 279 -60.61 -22.17 -7.59
N ALA A 280 -59.88 -21.93 -6.50
CA ALA A 280 -58.77 -22.76 -6.05
C ALA A 280 -59.28 -24.13 -5.56
N GLY A 281 -58.54 -25.20 -5.82
CA GLY A 281 -58.84 -26.50 -5.25
C GLY A 281 -58.11 -27.67 -5.91
N THR A 282 -57.03 -28.10 -5.24
CA THR A 282 -56.64 -29.50 -4.99
C THR A 282 -56.36 -30.43 -6.18
N GLN A 283 -55.09 -30.82 -6.25
CA GLN A 283 -54.52 -31.86 -7.11
C GLN A 283 -55.23 -33.21 -6.90
N SER A 284 -55.85 -33.74 -7.96
CA SER A 284 -56.00 -35.17 -8.18
C SER A 284 -55.30 -35.53 -9.48
N LYS A 285 -54.23 -36.31 -9.34
CA LYS A 285 -53.37 -36.81 -10.41
C LYS A 285 -54.10 -37.98 -11.08
N GLN A 286 -54.82 -37.70 -12.17
CA GLN A 286 -55.19 -38.70 -13.16
C GLN A 286 -54.56 -38.24 -14.48
N GLN A 287 -53.44 -38.86 -14.84
CA GLN A 287 -52.86 -38.75 -16.17
C GLN A 287 -53.74 -39.58 -17.11
N SER A 288 -54.68 -38.91 -17.77
CA SER A 288 -55.12 -39.32 -19.10
C SER A 288 -53.95 -39.02 -20.04
N PHE A 289 -53.29 -40.06 -20.54
CA PHE A 289 -52.41 -39.95 -21.69
C PHE A 289 -53.33 -39.78 -22.90
N GLU A 290 -53.50 -38.54 -23.35
CA GLU A 290 -54.02 -38.26 -24.68
C GLU A 290 -52.84 -38.00 -25.63
N PRO A 291 -52.91 -38.45 -26.89
CA PRO A 291 -51.83 -38.28 -27.85
C PRO A 291 -51.69 -36.80 -28.19
N THR A 292 -50.70 -36.13 -27.62
CA THR A 292 -50.36 -34.75 -28.00
C THR A 292 -49.74 -34.79 -29.39
N ALA A 293 -50.52 -34.39 -30.41
CA ALA A 293 -50.06 -34.27 -31.79
C ALA A 293 -48.77 -33.42 -31.86
N GLN A 294 -47.67 -34.00 -32.34
CA GLN A 294 -46.39 -33.31 -32.50
C GLN A 294 -46.32 -32.68 -33.90
N TYR A 295 -45.90 -31.41 -34.00
CA TYR A 295 -45.83 -30.70 -35.27
C TYR A 295 -44.39 -30.32 -35.63
N VAL A 296 -44.05 -30.45 -36.91
CA VAL A 296 -42.79 -29.93 -37.49
C VAL A 296 -43.12 -28.78 -38.42
N PHE A 297 -42.50 -27.63 -38.19
CA PHE A 297 -42.71 -26.41 -38.97
C PHE A 297 -41.53 -26.18 -39.91
N THR A 298 -41.84 -25.83 -41.16
CA THR A 298 -40.83 -25.55 -42.20
C THR A 298 -41.18 -24.32 -43.02
N HIS A 299 -40.18 -23.54 -43.44
CA HIS A 299 -40.32 -22.39 -44.34
C HIS A 299 -39.24 -22.48 -45.42
N ASN A 300 -39.61 -22.32 -46.69
CA ASN A 300 -38.70 -22.48 -47.83
C ASN A 300 -37.85 -23.78 -47.78
N GLY A 301 -38.43 -24.87 -47.27
CA GLY A 301 -37.78 -26.18 -47.14
C GLY A 301 -36.80 -26.32 -45.98
N ARG A 302 -36.70 -25.33 -45.08
CA ARG A 302 -35.87 -25.39 -43.86
C ARG A 302 -36.75 -25.59 -42.63
N SER A 303 -36.29 -26.41 -41.69
CA SER A 303 -36.97 -26.56 -40.40
C SER A 303 -36.82 -25.29 -39.55
N LEU A 304 -37.92 -24.90 -38.91
CA LEU A 304 -37.98 -23.73 -38.06
C LEU A 304 -37.85 -24.12 -36.59
N GLU A 305 -37.03 -23.38 -35.86
CA GLU A 305 -36.85 -23.57 -34.42
C GLU A 305 -37.64 -22.52 -33.63
N GLY A 306 -38.11 -22.89 -32.43
CA GLY A 306 -39.00 -22.03 -31.65
C GLY A 306 -38.33 -20.78 -31.07
N ASP A 307 -37.00 -20.74 -30.97
CA ASP A 307 -36.24 -19.61 -30.45
C ASP A 307 -35.92 -18.53 -31.49
N GLN A 308 -36.03 -18.88 -32.78
CA GLN A 308 -35.84 -17.98 -33.92
C GLN A 308 -36.99 -16.97 -34.05
N THR A 309 -36.72 -15.85 -34.71
CA THR A 309 -37.70 -14.82 -35.07
C THR A 309 -37.93 -14.75 -36.58
N PRO A 310 -39.09 -14.25 -37.04
CA PRO A 310 -39.36 -14.09 -38.47
C PRO A 310 -38.31 -13.24 -39.21
N GLU A 311 -37.72 -12.23 -38.56
CA GLU A 311 -36.64 -11.43 -39.18
C GLU A 311 -35.33 -12.22 -39.35
N GLU A 312 -34.97 -13.08 -38.40
CA GLU A 312 -33.75 -13.91 -38.47
C GLU A 312 -33.85 -14.99 -39.56
N VAL A 313 -35.05 -15.53 -39.78
CA VAL A 313 -35.32 -16.53 -40.81
C VAL A 313 -35.54 -15.88 -42.19
N GLY A 314 -35.71 -14.56 -42.23
CA GLY A 314 -35.96 -13.81 -43.46
C GLY A 314 -37.36 -14.04 -44.01
N MET A 315 -38.37 -14.11 -43.14
CA MET A 315 -39.77 -14.21 -43.52
C MET A 315 -40.33 -12.84 -43.91
N ASP A 316 -41.08 -12.80 -45.00
CA ASP A 316 -41.77 -11.63 -45.49
C ASP A 316 -43.29 -11.72 -45.37
N ASP A 317 -43.96 -10.59 -45.61
CA ASP A 317 -45.41 -10.51 -45.54
C ASP A 317 -46.04 -11.39 -46.63
N GLY A 318 -46.94 -12.29 -46.23
CA GLY A 318 -47.59 -13.27 -47.10
C GLY A 318 -46.86 -14.61 -47.21
N ASP A 319 -45.74 -14.81 -46.51
CA ASP A 319 -44.98 -16.06 -46.57
C ASP A 319 -45.74 -17.26 -45.98
N GLU A 320 -45.47 -18.45 -46.54
CA GLU A 320 -46.10 -19.70 -46.15
C GLU A 320 -45.16 -20.58 -45.29
N ILE A 321 -45.67 -21.02 -44.14
CA ILE A 321 -45.05 -22.02 -43.27
C ILE A 321 -45.80 -23.33 -43.44
N LEU A 322 -45.09 -24.38 -43.85
CA LEU A 322 -45.63 -25.72 -43.98
C LEU A 322 -45.44 -26.48 -42.68
N THR A 323 -46.54 -27.00 -42.14
CA THR A 323 -46.56 -27.80 -40.93
C THR A 323 -46.92 -29.24 -41.24
N ILE A 324 -46.13 -30.17 -40.71
CA ILE A 324 -46.38 -31.62 -40.81
C ILE A 324 -46.73 -32.11 -39.41
N GLU A 325 -47.90 -32.74 -39.29
CA GLU A 325 -48.31 -33.46 -38.08
C GLU A 325 -47.64 -34.83 -38.06
N LEU A 326 -46.86 -35.08 -37.02
CA LEU A 326 -46.30 -36.38 -36.68
C LEU A 326 -47.34 -37.10 -35.82
N MET A 327 -48.01 -38.09 -36.41
CA MET A 327 -48.81 -39.04 -35.64
C MET A 327 -47.88 -40.14 -35.14
N ASP A 328 -47.91 -40.41 -33.85
CA ASP A 328 -47.29 -41.61 -33.31
C ASP A 328 -48.18 -42.81 -33.69
N LEU A 329 -47.75 -43.59 -34.68
CA LEU A 329 -48.45 -44.79 -35.14
C LEU A 329 -47.96 -46.05 -34.42
N THR A 330 -47.19 -45.91 -33.33
CA THR A 330 -46.62 -47.06 -32.60
C THR A 330 -47.43 -47.52 -31.40
N GLU A 331 -48.62 -46.95 -31.16
CA GLU A 331 -49.45 -47.34 -30.00
C GLU A 331 -50.14 -48.72 -30.12
N ASP A 332 -50.21 -49.35 -31.32
CA ASP A 332 -50.84 -50.67 -31.51
C ASP A 332 -49.94 -51.67 -32.28
N VAL A 333 -48.68 -51.83 -31.88
CA VAL A 333 -47.77 -52.84 -32.47
C VAL A 333 -47.39 -53.93 -31.46
N GLU A 334 -48.38 -54.54 -30.81
CA GLU A 334 -48.18 -55.82 -30.09
C GLU A 334 -48.74 -57.05 -30.84
N GLU A 335 -49.48 -56.91 -31.94
CA GLU A 335 -49.98 -58.07 -32.73
C GLU A 335 -49.91 -57.81 -34.25
N MET A 336 -48.73 -57.95 -34.87
CA MET A 336 -48.68 -58.32 -36.29
C MET A 336 -47.35 -59.00 -36.63
N GLU A 337 -47.38 -60.31 -36.48
CA GLU A 337 -46.43 -61.26 -37.03
C GLU A 337 -46.53 -61.28 -38.57
N GLU A 338 -45.42 -61.61 -39.22
CA GLU A 338 -45.30 -62.03 -40.63
C GLU A 338 -45.13 -60.93 -41.70
N LEU A 339 -43.87 -60.51 -41.91
CA LEU A 339 -43.39 -59.92 -43.17
C LEU A 339 -42.15 -60.69 -43.67
N PRO A 340 -42.01 -60.86 -45.01
CA PRO A 340 -41.21 -61.91 -45.61
C PRO A 340 -39.70 -61.65 -45.53
N GLU A 341 -38.99 -62.76 -45.41
CA GLU A 341 -37.57 -62.91 -45.09
C GLU A 341 -36.64 -62.09 -46.01
N ILE A 342 -36.07 -61.01 -45.46
CA ILE A 342 -34.96 -60.28 -46.07
C ILE A 342 -33.74 -61.19 -46.07
N LYS A 343 -33.39 -61.76 -47.23
CA LYS A 343 -32.14 -62.53 -47.44
C LYS A 343 -30.91 -61.66 -47.17
N ARG A 344 -30.45 -61.67 -45.93
CA ARG A 344 -29.17 -61.09 -45.52
C ARG A 344 -28.03 -61.93 -46.09
N GLN A 345 -27.07 -61.28 -46.74
CA GLN A 345 -25.81 -61.93 -47.13
C GLN A 345 -25.15 -62.54 -45.90
N LYS A 346 -24.82 -63.83 -45.96
CA LYS A 346 -24.14 -64.55 -44.88
C LYS A 346 -22.71 -64.01 -44.74
N LEU A 347 -22.50 -63.12 -43.78
CA LEU A 347 -21.16 -62.78 -43.31
C LEU A 347 -20.52 -64.04 -42.75
N LYS A 348 -19.31 -64.36 -43.24
CA LYS A 348 -18.55 -65.52 -42.76
C LYS A 348 -18.07 -65.20 -41.34
N LYS A 349 -18.55 -65.99 -40.39
CA LYS A 349 -18.28 -65.84 -38.96
C LYS A 349 -16.85 -66.34 -38.68
N GLU A 350 -15.86 -65.47 -38.66
CA GLU A 350 -14.53 -65.78 -38.09
C GLU A 350 -14.64 -65.73 -36.56
N TRP A 351 -15.11 -66.81 -35.97
CA TRP A 351 -15.02 -67.03 -34.53
C TRP A 351 -14.19 -68.29 -34.32
N ALA A 352 -13.46 -68.36 -33.21
CA ALA A 352 -12.84 -69.60 -32.77
C ALA A 352 -13.89 -70.72 -32.77
N GLU A 353 -13.56 -71.87 -33.38
CA GLU A 353 -14.51 -72.98 -33.56
C GLU A 353 -14.96 -73.60 -32.22
N ASP A 354 -14.25 -73.32 -31.13
CA ASP A 354 -14.63 -73.72 -29.77
C ASP A 354 -15.51 -72.65 -29.08
N PRO A 355 -16.78 -72.97 -28.75
CA PRO A 355 -17.67 -72.09 -28.00
C PRO A 355 -17.13 -71.63 -26.65
N GLN A 356 -16.22 -72.40 -26.01
CA GLN A 356 -15.62 -72.00 -24.74
C GLN A 356 -14.53 -70.95 -24.93
N GLU A 357 -13.68 -71.09 -25.95
CA GLU A 357 -12.66 -70.11 -26.32
C GLU A 357 -13.28 -68.77 -26.73
N ALA A 358 -14.39 -68.81 -27.49
CA ALA A 358 -15.16 -67.62 -27.85
C ALA A 358 -15.73 -66.89 -26.62
N ARG A 359 -16.24 -67.62 -25.62
CA ARG A 359 -16.73 -67.04 -24.36
C ARG A 359 -15.58 -66.39 -23.57
N ASN A 360 -14.47 -67.10 -23.42
CA ASN A 360 -13.29 -66.59 -22.70
C ASN A 360 -12.73 -65.33 -23.37
N THR A 361 -12.67 -65.29 -24.70
CA THR A 361 -12.19 -64.11 -25.46
C THR A 361 -13.10 -62.90 -25.26
N ILE A 362 -14.42 -63.11 -25.26
CA ILE A 362 -15.39 -62.04 -25.00
C ILE A 362 -15.26 -61.52 -23.56
N GLU A 363 -15.15 -62.41 -22.58
CA GLU A 363 -14.92 -62.04 -21.18
C GLU A 363 -13.62 -61.25 -21.02
N GLU A 364 -12.52 -61.65 -21.67
CA GLU A 364 -11.25 -60.93 -21.63
C GLU A 364 -11.35 -59.52 -22.25
N ILE A 365 -12.08 -59.38 -23.36
CA ILE A 365 -12.35 -58.07 -23.97
C ILE A 365 -13.17 -57.19 -23.02
N PHE A 366 -14.24 -57.73 -22.41
CA PHE A 366 -15.07 -57.00 -21.45
C PHE A 366 -14.26 -56.58 -20.22
N ASP A 367 -13.47 -57.48 -19.64
CA ASP A 367 -12.58 -57.19 -18.51
C ASP A 367 -11.52 -56.15 -18.87
N GLY A 368 -10.97 -56.20 -20.08
CA GLY A 368 -10.07 -55.19 -20.62
C GLY A 368 -10.74 -53.81 -20.67
N VAL A 369 -11.95 -53.74 -21.24
CA VAL A 369 -12.73 -52.49 -21.33
C VAL A 369 -13.08 -51.95 -19.94
N VAL A 370 -13.54 -52.80 -19.02
CA VAL A 370 -13.89 -52.40 -17.64
C VAL A 370 -12.65 -51.89 -16.90
N ARG A 371 -11.50 -52.56 -17.06
CA ARG A 371 -10.24 -52.14 -16.44
C ARG A 371 -9.75 -50.80 -16.95
N GLU A 372 -9.80 -50.57 -18.26
CA GLU A 372 -9.42 -49.27 -18.84
C GLU A 372 -10.39 -48.16 -18.39
N ARG A 373 -11.70 -48.44 -18.36
CA ARG A 373 -12.68 -47.49 -17.81
C ARG A 373 -12.45 -47.15 -16.35
N LEU A 374 -12.07 -48.13 -15.53
CA LEU A 374 -11.76 -47.90 -14.12
C LEU A 374 -10.47 -47.08 -13.94
N LYS A 375 -9.45 -47.32 -14.76
CA LYS A 375 -8.22 -46.49 -14.80
C LYS A 375 -8.54 -45.04 -15.18
N ASP A 376 -9.37 -44.83 -16.20
CA ASP A 376 -9.80 -43.50 -16.61
C ASP A 376 -10.57 -42.78 -15.50
N LEU A 377 -11.47 -43.50 -14.81
CA LEU A 377 -12.20 -42.96 -13.68
C LEU A 377 -11.24 -42.54 -12.56
N LEU A 378 -10.29 -43.40 -12.15
CA LEU A 378 -9.28 -43.06 -11.14
C LEU A 378 -8.45 -41.83 -11.55
N ARG A 379 -8.02 -41.76 -12.81
CA ARG A 379 -7.25 -40.62 -13.33
C ARG A 379 -8.05 -39.31 -13.29
N GLN A 380 -9.36 -39.37 -13.58
CA GLN A 380 -10.24 -38.22 -13.45
C GLN A 380 -10.42 -37.78 -11.99
N TYR A 381 -10.52 -38.72 -11.06
CA TYR A 381 -10.59 -38.43 -9.63
C TYR A 381 -9.29 -37.77 -9.13
N GLU A 382 -8.12 -38.31 -9.49
CA GLU A 382 -6.82 -37.70 -9.15
C GLU A 382 -6.68 -36.29 -9.73
N LEU A 383 -7.10 -36.09 -10.98
CA LEU A 383 -7.06 -34.77 -11.61
C LEU A 383 -7.98 -33.77 -10.90
N ARG A 384 -9.17 -34.21 -10.51
CA ARG A 384 -10.12 -33.41 -9.72
C ARG A 384 -9.55 -33.07 -8.35
N GLU A 385 -8.92 -34.03 -7.68
CA GLU A 385 -8.31 -33.84 -6.36
C GLU A 385 -7.17 -32.81 -6.43
N ARG A 386 -6.27 -32.93 -7.41
CA ARG A 386 -5.23 -31.90 -7.64
C ARG A 386 -5.82 -30.53 -7.96
N HIS A 387 -6.89 -30.46 -8.74
CA HIS A 387 -7.57 -29.20 -8.99
C HIS A 387 -8.12 -28.58 -7.70
N PHE A 388 -8.76 -29.38 -6.85
CA PHE A 388 -9.25 -28.92 -5.55
C PHE A 388 -8.12 -28.45 -4.63
N GLU A 389 -7.01 -29.17 -4.55
CA GLU A 389 -5.83 -28.73 -3.78
C GLU A 389 -5.30 -27.37 -4.26
N CYS A 390 -5.21 -27.16 -5.57
CA CYS A 390 -4.81 -25.87 -6.13
C CYS A 390 -5.78 -24.75 -5.77
N VAL A 391 -7.10 -25.01 -5.86
CA VAL A 391 -8.13 -24.04 -5.49
C VAL A 391 -8.07 -23.71 -3.99
N ILE A 392 -7.93 -24.72 -3.13
CA ILE A 392 -7.81 -24.55 -1.68
C ILE A 392 -6.57 -23.70 -1.36
N ARG A 393 -5.39 -24.05 -1.92
CA ARG A 393 -4.16 -23.29 -1.72
C ARG A 393 -4.29 -21.84 -2.18
N SER A 394 -4.95 -21.60 -3.33
CA SER A 394 -5.23 -20.24 -3.80
C SER A 394 -6.11 -19.47 -2.82
N LYS A 395 -7.15 -20.11 -2.28
CA LYS A 395 -8.06 -19.49 -1.31
C LYS A 395 -7.40 -19.23 0.04
N GLU A 396 -6.52 -20.12 0.51
CA GLU A 396 -5.72 -19.90 1.71
C GLU A 396 -4.79 -18.68 1.55
N LEU A 397 -4.16 -18.53 0.38
CA LEU A 397 -3.32 -17.36 0.08
C LEU A 397 -4.15 -16.07 0.01
N GLU A 398 -5.33 -16.09 -0.62
CA GLU A 398 -6.25 -14.94 -0.63
C GLU A 398 -6.66 -14.54 0.80
N LEU A 399 -6.93 -15.51 1.68
CA LEU A 399 -7.30 -15.27 3.07
C LEU A 399 -6.12 -14.67 3.84
N LEU A 400 -4.91 -15.23 3.68
CA LEU A 400 -3.70 -14.69 4.31
C LEU A 400 -3.41 -13.26 3.87
N LEU A 401 -3.53 -12.97 2.56
CA LEU A 401 -3.36 -11.62 2.02
C LEU A 401 -4.41 -10.65 2.60
N SER A 402 -5.67 -11.07 2.65
CA SER A 402 -6.75 -10.25 3.22
C SER A 402 -6.52 -9.96 4.70
N ARG A 403 -6.06 -10.95 5.46
CA ARG A 403 -5.73 -10.80 6.88
C ARG A 403 -4.53 -9.88 7.09
N ALA A 404 -3.50 -9.97 6.25
CA ALA A 404 -2.34 -9.09 6.30
C ALA A 404 -2.73 -7.63 6.04
N ARG A 405 -3.54 -7.37 5.01
CA ARG A 405 -4.07 -6.02 4.70
C ARG A 405 -4.91 -5.46 5.85
N ALA A 406 -5.78 -6.27 6.43
CA ALA A 406 -6.59 -5.84 7.58
C ALA A 406 -5.73 -5.50 8.81
N ALA A 407 -4.67 -6.28 9.06
CA ALA A 407 -3.73 -6.01 10.15
C ALA A 407 -2.93 -4.71 9.92
N GLU A 408 -2.47 -4.48 8.68
CA GLU A 408 -1.77 -3.24 8.29
C GLU A 408 -2.67 -2.01 8.46
N GLN A 409 -3.92 -2.09 7.96
CA GLN A 409 -4.87 -0.99 8.09
C GLN A 409 -5.22 -0.70 9.55
N LYS A 410 -5.37 -1.74 10.37
CA LYS A 410 -5.55 -1.58 11.82
C LYS A 410 -4.35 -0.89 12.48
N GLN A 411 -3.13 -1.29 12.13
CA GLN A 411 -1.91 -0.68 12.67
C GLN A 411 -1.82 0.81 12.31
N LEU A 412 -2.17 1.19 11.08
CA LEU A 412 -2.22 2.59 10.67
C LEU A 412 -3.27 3.38 11.47
N ALA A 413 -4.46 2.82 11.65
CA ALA A 413 -5.52 3.45 12.44
C ALA A 413 -5.13 3.61 13.91
N ASP A 414 -4.51 2.59 14.53
CA ASP A 414 -4.02 2.64 15.91
C ASP A 414 -2.91 3.71 16.06
N ASN A 415 -2.02 3.82 15.08
CA ASN A 415 -0.98 4.86 15.06
C ASN A 415 -1.56 6.28 14.92
N GLU A 416 -2.57 6.48 14.07
CA GLU A 416 -3.26 7.77 13.95
C GLU A 416 -4.03 8.12 15.23
N LYS A 417 -4.71 7.14 15.82
CA LYS A 417 -5.40 7.29 17.10
C LYS A 417 -4.42 7.71 18.21
N ALA A 418 -3.26 7.06 18.32
CA ALA A 418 -2.24 7.43 19.31
C ALA A 418 -1.70 8.86 19.08
N LYS A 419 -1.53 9.28 17.83
CA LYS A 419 -1.15 10.68 17.52
C LYS A 419 -2.24 11.66 17.94
N ALA A 420 -3.51 11.34 17.66
CA ALA A 420 -4.64 12.19 18.04
C ALA A 420 -4.78 12.28 19.57
N GLU A 421 -4.62 11.18 20.30
CA GLU A 421 -4.62 11.16 21.77
C GLU A 421 -3.51 12.04 22.34
N LYS A 422 -2.29 11.96 21.78
CA LYS A 422 -1.18 12.82 22.20
C LYS A 422 -1.46 14.30 21.92
N GLN A 423 -1.99 14.63 20.75
CA GLN A 423 -2.38 16.01 20.43
C GLN A 423 -3.49 16.52 21.36
N GLN A 424 -4.45 15.66 21.71
CA GLN A 424 -5.50 15.99 22.66
C GLN A 424 -4.95 16.22 24.07
N GLU A 425 -3.99 15.42 24.51
CA GLU A 425 -3.30 15.61 25.79
C GLU A 425 -2.51 16.93 25.81
N GLU A 426 -1.77 17.24 24.75
CA GLU A 426 -1.07 18.52 24.60
C GLU A 426 -2.03 19.70 24.59
N HIS A 427 -3.16 19.59 23.89
CA HIS A 427 -4.21 20.62 23.89
C HIS A 427 -4.81 20.82 25.29
N LEU A 428 -5.11 19.74 26.01
CA LEU A 428 -5.59 19.81 27.39
C LEU A 428 -4.56 20.43 28.33
N ARG A 429 -3.27 20.13 28.13
CA ARG A 429 -2.17 20.73 28.90
C ARG A 429 -2.10 22.25 28.66
N ILE A 430 -2.10 22.69 27.40
CA ILE A 430 -2.08 24.12 27.04
C ILE A 430 -3.31 24.82 27.60
N LYS A 431 -4.48 24.20 27.52
CA LYS A 431 -5.72 24.76 28.07
C LYS A 431 -5.62 24.95 29.59
N ARG A 432 -5.08 23.97 30.32
CA ARG A 432 -4.86 24.09 31.77
C ARG A 432 -3.88 25.23 32.09
N GLU A 433 -2.78 25.32 31.35
CA GLU A 433 -1.81 26.42 31.52
C GLU A 433 -2.44 27.79 31.24
N LEU A 434 -3.31 27.89 30.22
CA LEU A 434 -4.06 29.10 29.93
C LEU A 434 -5.01 29.47 31.07
N GLU A 435 -5.75 28.50 31.61
CA GLU A 435 -6.64 28.69 32.76
C GLU A 435 -5.85 29.16 34.00
N GLU A 436 -4.71 28.55 34.30
CA GLU A 436 -3.82 28.95 35.40
C GLU A 436 -3.28 30.38 35.22
N LEU A 437 -2.90 30.75 33.98
CA LEU A 437 -2.47 32.11 33.66
C LEU A 437 -3.61 33.12 33.81
N GLN A 438 -4.81 32.78 33.36
CA GLN A 438 -6.00 33.64 33.48
C GLN A 438 -6.41 33.82 34.95
N THR A 439 -6.41 32.75 35.76
CA THR A 439 -6.63 32.84 37.21
C THR A 439 -5.56 33.71 37.87
N GLY A 440 -4.28 33.54 37.50
CA GLY A 440 -3.19 34.37 37.99
C GLY A 440 -3.35 35.85 37.63
N GLN A 441 -3.76 36.14 36.39
CA GLN A 441 -4.06 37.51 35.95
C GLN A 441 -5.22 38.11 36.75
N SER A 442 -6.31 37.35 36.96
CA SER A 442 -7.45 37.79 37.76
C SER A 442 -7.04 38.16 39.18
N MET A 443 -6.21 37.32 39.83
CA MET A 443 -5.67 37.61 41.15
C MET A 443 -4.84 38.90 41.19
N LEU A 444 -4.02 39.16 40.15
CA LEU A 444 -3.24 40.40 40.06
C LEU A 444 -4.16 41.62 39.91
N ILE A 445 -5.21 41.51 39.10
CA ILE A 445 -6.23 42.56 38.95
C ILE A 445 -6.93 42.82 40.29
N ASP A 446 -7.34 41.78 41.01
CA ASP A 446 -8.00 41.91 42.31
C ASP A 446 -7.09 42.57 43.36
N LYS A 447 -5.80 42.19 43.39
CA LYS A 447 -4.77 42.86 44.23
C LYS A 447 -4.64 44.34 43.86
N LEU A 448 -4.66 44.68 42.57
CA LEU A 448 -4.58 46.06 42.09
C LEU A 448 -5.83 46.87 42.51
N ILE A 449 -7.01 46.28 42.35
CA ILE A 449 -8.29 46.88 42.78
C ILE A 449 -8.29 47.10 44.31
N ALA A 450 -7.76 46.16 45.10
CA ALA A 450 -7.64 46.31 46.55
C ALA A 450 -6.70 47.46 46.93
N CYS A 451 -5.56 47.63 46.23
CA CYS A 451 -4.68 48.79 46.40
C CYS A 451 -5.40 50.12 46.13
N CYS A 452 -6.24 50.18 45.09
CA CYS A 452 -6.99 51.39 44.75
C CYS A 452 -8.08 51.75 45.78
N LYS A 453 -8.55 50.78 46.59
CA LYS A 453 -9.61 50.99 47.60
C LYS A 453 -9.09 51.45 48.97
N GLU A 454 -7.83 51.16 49.31
CA GLU A 454 -7.21 51.63 50.57
C GLU A 454 -5.83 52.27 50.30
N PRO A 455 -5.72 53.61 50.23
CA PRO A 455 -4.49 54.31 49.85
C PRO A 455 -3.53 54.44 51.04
N ASN A 456 -3.07 53.32 51.59
CA ASN A 456 -1.96 53.33 52.56
C ASN A 456 -0.64 53.16 51.80
N ALA A 457 0.19 54.20 51.79
CA ALA A 457 1.44 54.27 51.02
C ALA A 457 2.40 53.10 51.26
N GLU A 458 2.53 52.62 52.51
CA GLU A 458 3.40 51.47 52.83
C GLU A 458 2.81 50.13 52.37
N ARG A 459 1.50 49.95 52.51
CA ARG A 459 0.79 48.74 52.06
C ARG A 459 0.85 48.62 50.54
N THR A 460 0.65 49.75 49.86
CA THR A 460 0.72 49.87 48.40
C THR A 460 2.12 49.60 47.87
N GLN A 461 3.18 50.12 48.51
CA GLN A 461 4.57 49.81 48.13
C GLN A 461 4.93 48.32 48.30
N ARG A 462 4.53 47.68 49.40
CA ARG A 462 4.76 46.23 49.60
C ARG A 462 4.03 45.37 48.56
N LEU A 463 2.82 45.78 48.16
CA LEU A 463 2.06 45.11 47.10
C LEU A 463 2.70 45.26 45.72
N PHE A 464 3.20 46.45 45.35
CA PHE A 464 3.92 46.65 44.10
C PHE A 464 5.25 45.88 44.04
N ALA A 465 5.96 45.76 45.16
CA ALA A 465 7.16 44.91 45.26
C ALA A 465 6.81 43.43 45.05
N SER A 466 5.75 42.93 45.70
CA SER A 466 5.25 41.57 45.51
C SER A 466 4.77 41.31 44.07
N LEU A 467 4.12 42.29 43.43
CA LEU A 467 3.68 42.20 42.04
C LEU A 467 4.86 42.15 41.05
N ARG A 468 5.91 42.93 41.30
CA ARG A 468 7.17 42.87 40.52
C ARG A 468 7.84 41.51 40.66
N GLU A 469 7.98 41.02 41.89
CA GLU A 469 8.58 39.71 42.16
C GLU A 469 7.78 38.57 41.51
N GLU A 470 6.44 38.65 41.55
CA GLU A 470 5.54 37.67 40.91
C GLU A 470 5.60 37.74 39.37
N LEU A 471 5.80 38.92 38.77
CA LEU A 471 6.02 39.13 37.34
C LEU A 471 7.39 38.62 36.88
N GLU A 472 8.46 38.87 37.63
CA GLU A 472 9.81 38.39 37.32
C GLU A 472 9.89 36.87 37.44
N LYS A 473 9.26 36.29 38.47
CA LYS A 473 9.18 34.82 38.63
C LYS A 473 8.43 34.13 37.50
N ARG A 474 7.38 34.77 36.95
CA ARG A 474 6.62 34.29 35.77
C ARG A 474 7.34 34.55 34.44
N GLY A 475 8.12 35.63 34.33
CA GLY A 475 8.95 35.93 33.15
C GLY A 475 10.09 34.93 32.97
N ASN A 476 10.74 34.53 34.07
CA ASN A 476 11.89 33.61 34.03
C ASN A 476 11.50 32.14 33.82
N SER A 477 10.28 31.74 34.18
CA SER A 477 9.80 30.35 34.02
C SER A 477 9.43 30.00 32.58
N LYS A 478 9.16 30.99 31.71
CA LYS A 478 8.90 30.77 30.27
C LYS A 478 10.15 30.55 29.40
N LEU A 479 11.35 30.79 29.93
CA LEU A 479 12.60 30.70 29.15
C LEU A 479 13.28 29.31 29.19
N THR A 480 12.72 28.33 29.90
CA THR A 480 13.40 27.02 30.12
C THR A 480 12.67 25.80 29.51
N ALA A 481 11.57 25.98 28.79
CA ALA A 481 10.81 24.87 28.19
C ALA A 481 10.94 24.81 26.64
N ALA A 482 12.02 24.16 26.17
CA ALA A 482 12.19 23.46 24.89
C ALA A 482 12.02 24.22 23.54
N PRO A 483 12.77 23.81 22.48
CA PRO A 483 12.88 24.57 21.24
C PRO A 483 11.71 24.31 20.28
N VAL A 484 11.15 25.39 19.74
CA VAL A 484 10.10 25.41 18.72
C VAL A 484 10.67 24.96 17.36
N PRO A 485 10.02 24.06 16.59
CA PRO A 485 10.42 23.75 15.23
C PRO A 485 10.08 24.95 14.30
N ALA A 486 11.05 25.34 13.48
CA ALA A 486 10.98 26.51 12.60
C ALA A 486 9.79 26.47 11.61
N PRO A 487 9.16 27.62 11.28
CA PRO A 487 8.09 27.69 10.31
C PRO A 487 8.66 27.55 8.89
N THR A 488 8.09 26.62 8.13
CA THR A 488 8.28 26.46 6.69
C THR A 488 7.92 27.75 5.95
N ALA A 489 8.91 28.34 5.29
CA ALA A 489 8.77 29.48 4.42
C ALA A 489 7.83 29.19 3.23
N ALA A 490 6.96 30.14 2.94
CA ALA A 490 6.08 30.17 1.78
C ALA A 490 6.89 30.19 0.45
N PRO A 491 6.36 29.61 -0.65
CA PRO A 491 7.02 29.61 -1.95
C PRO A 491 6.98 31.00 -2.61
N PRO A 492 7.98 31.37 -3.44
CA PRO A 492 8.01 32.65 -4.15
C PRO A 492 7.04 32.66 -5.34
N PRO A 493 6.64 33.87 -5.83
CA PRO A 493 5.71 34.00 -6.94
C PRO A 493 6.36 33.63 -8.28
N VAL A 494 5.54 33.02 -9.13
CA VAL A 494 5.87 32.58 -10.50
C VAL A 494 6.08 33.82 -11.40
N PRO A 495 7.19 33.95 -12.15
CA PRO A 495 7.30 34.96 -13.20
C PRO A 495 6.60 34.50 -14.48
N ALA A 496 6.02 35.49 -15.16
CA ALA A 496 5.20 35.37 -16.35
C ALA A 496 5.94 34.80 -17.57
N ALA A 497 5.12 34.34 -18.52
CA ALA A 497 5.47 33.71 -19.78
C ALA A 497 6.40 34.52 -20.68
N ASP A 498 7.36 33.82 -21.30
CA ASP A 498 7.92 34.17 -22.60
C ASP A 498 7.76 32.95 -23.52
N GLY A 499 7.10 33.17 -24.66
CA GLY A 499 6.85 32.15 -25.68
C GLY A 499 8.10 31.86 -26.53
N PRO A 500 8.16 30.72 -27.23
CA PRO A 500 9.28 30.42 -28.11
C PRO A 500 9.09 31.06 -29.49
N VAL A 501 10.04 31.89 -29.88
CA VAL A 501 10.32 32.26 -31.27
C VAL A 501 11.29 31.23 -31.84
N GLY A 502 10.86 30.58 -32.93
CA GLY A 502 11.63 30.11 -34.09
C GLY A 502 12.99 29.42 -33.90
N GLY A 503 13.03 28.14 -34.29
CA GLY A 503 14.22 27.35 -34.59
C GLY A 503 13.86 25.94 -35.03
#